data_AF-T1BC48-F1
#
_entry.id   AF-T1BC48-F1
#
_cell.length_a   1.000
_cell.length_b   1.000
_cell.length_c   1.000
_cell.angle_alpha   90.00
_cell.angle_beta   90.00
_cell.angle_gamma   90.00
#
_symmetry.space_group_name_H-M   'P 1'
#
loop_
_entity.id
_entity.type
_entity.pdbx_description
1 polymer ?
#
loop_
_entity_poly.entity_id
_entity_poly.type
_entity_poly.pdbx_seq_one_letter_code
_entity_poly.pdbx_strand_id
1 'polypeptide(L)'
;RESSLDGLVRLPAAQQLEMAEAARIPEYTVVGHGTLTVRESILEEVFRLGERFVDAARSWAPPGILGPFCLQTCIDRDGHLTVFDVAARIGGGTNVHLALGHPYGNALWRAPMSTGRRIALEIRRAVEEGRLTEIVT
;
A
#
# COMPACT_ATOMS: atom_id res chain seq x y z
N ARG A 1 17.73 3.71 2.96
CA ARG A 1 17.94 4.41 4.24
C ARG A 1 16.66 4.22 5.04
N GLU A 2 16.77 3.52 6.16
CA GLU A 2 15.68 3.33 7.12
C GLU A 2 15.44 4.63 7.91
N SER A 3 14.35 4.69 8.66
CA SER A 3 14.02 5.83 9.53
C SER A 3 15.11 6.07 10.58
N SER A 4 15.03 7.21 11.27
CA SER A 4 15.95 7.53 12.40
C SER A 4 15.92 6.48 13.52
N LEU A 5 14.88 5.63 13.55
CA LEU A 5 14.75 4.49 14.45
C LEU A 5 15.93 3.52 14.33
N ASP A 6 16.36 3.16 13.11
CA ASP A 6 17.44 2.19 12.90
C ASP A 6 18.75 2.69 13.53
N GLY A 7 19.02 3.99 13.44
CA GLY A 7 20.15 4.62 14.13
C GLY A 7 20.00 4.55 15.65
N LEU A 8 18.81 4.88 16.17
CA LEU A 8 18.54 4.88 17.61
C LEU A 8 18.71 3.49 18.24
N VAL A 9 18.13 2.43 17.63
CA VAL A 9 18.14 1.06 18.20
C VAL A 9 19.52 0.39 18.16
N ARG A 10 20.46 0.93 17.39
CA ARG A 10 21.85 0.44 17.33
C ARG A 10 22.77 1.06 18.39
N LEU A 11 22.32 2.12 19.07
CA LEU A 11 23.07 2.72 20.16
C LEU A 11 22.94 1.89 21.45
N PRO A 12 24.02 1.63 22.19
CA PRO A 12 23.97 1.17 23.57
C PRO A 12 23.02 1.99 24.44
N ALA A 13 22.35 1.34 25.39
CA ALA A 13 21.37 1.98 26.27
C ALA A 13 21.93 3.22 26.99
N ALA A 14 23.19 3.17 27.44
CA ALA A 14 23.84 4.32 28.09
C ALA A 14 23.86 5.56 27.19
N GLN A 15 24.14 5.39 25.89
CA GLN A 15 24.16 6.49 24.93
C GLN A 15 22.74 7.00 24.61
N GLN A 16 21.75 6.10 24.50
CA GLN A 16 20.35 6.49 24.29
C GLN A 16 19.82 7.37 25.43
N LEU A 17 20.21 7.06 26.68
CA LEU A 17 19.80 7.81 27.88
C LEU A 17 20.46 9.19 28.00
N GLU A 18 21.56 9.44 27.31
CA GLU A 18 22.26 10.73 27.27
C GLU A 18 21.77 11.65 26.14
N MET A 19 21.03 11.13 25.16
CA MET A 19 20.52 11.93 24.04
C MET A 19 19.52 13.00 24.49
N ALA A 20 19.45 14.12 23.75
CA ALA A 20 18.39 15.10 23.95
C ALA A 20 17.00 14.46 23.71
N GLU A 21 15.97 14.90 24.45
CA GLU A 21 14.63 14.33 24.38
C GLU A 21 14.05 14.28 22.96
N ALA A 22 14.25 15.35 22.18
CA ALA A 22 13.84 15.41 20.78
C ALA A 22 14.50 14.34 19.89
N ALA A 23 15.70 13.88 20.25
CA ALA A 23 16.43 12.86 19.51
C ALA A 23 16.14 11.43 20.01
N ARG A 24 15.41 11.28 21.13
CA ARG A 24 14.95 9.97 21.65
C ARG A 24 13.68 9.48 20.97
N ILE A 25 12.95 10.37 20.29
CA ILE A 25 11.73 10.05 19.55
C ILE A 25 12.10 9.90 18.07
N PRO A 26 11.98 8.69 17.48
CA PRO A 26 12.27 8.49 16.07
C PRO A 26 11.27 9.22 15.17
N GLU A 27 11.79 9.88 14.15
CA GLU A 27 11.04 10.34 12.99
C GLU A 27 10.80 9.20 12.00
N TYR A 28 9.56 9.10 11.50
CA TYR A 28 9.12 8.13 10.49
C TYR A 28 8.82 8.80 9.15
N THR A 29 9.56 9.87 8.82
CA THR A 29 9.41 10.60 7.56
C THR A 29 9.66 9.66 6.39
N VAL A 30 8.66 9.54 5.51
CA VAL A 30 8.77 8.70 4.31
C VAL A 30 9.69 9.38 3.29
N VAL A 31 10.83 8.75 3.01
CA VAL A 31 11.83 9.26 2.04
C VAL A 31 11.92 8.42 0.76
N GLY A 32 11.22 7.29 0.71
CA GLY A 32 11.23 6.38 -0.42
C GLY A 32 10.40 5.13 -0.18
N HIS A 33 10.35 4.26 -1.18
CA HIS A 33 9.62 3.00 -1.13
C HIS A 33 10.52 1.88 -1.68
N GLY A 34 10.28 0.65 -1.23
CA GLY A 34 10.90 -0.57 -1.75
C GLY A 34 9.86 -1.48 -2.40
N THR A 35 10.31 -2.37 -3.27
CA THR A 35 9.46 -3.46 -3.77
C THR A 35 9.62 -4.68 -2.90
N LEU A 36 8.51 -5.33 -2.56
CA LEU A 36 8.49 -6.57 -1.80
C LEU A 36 7.30 -7.42 -2.22
N THR A 37 7.44 -8.73 -2.07
CA THR A 37 6.34 -9.68 -2.13
C THR A 37 6.12 -10.25 -0.75
N VAL A 38 4.87 -10.52 -0.38
CA VAL A 38 4.56 -11.23 0.87
C VAL A 38 4.75 -12.74 0.69
N ARG A 39 4.89 -13.45 1.80
CA ARG A 39 4.84 -14.92 1.80
C ARG A 39 3.51 -15.38 1.19
N GLU A 40 3.56 -16.35 0.29
CA GLU A 40 2.39 -16.81 -0.46
C GLU A 40 1.23 -17.26 0.45
N SER A 41 1.54 -17.91 1.58
CA SER A 41 0.53 -18.35 2.56
C SER A 41 -0.30 -17.23 3.20
N ILE A 42 0.12 -15.97 3.06
CA ILE A 42 -0.56 -14.79 3.62
C ILE A 42 -1.44 -14.10 2.56
N LEU A 43 -1.26 -14.43 1.27
CA LEU A 43 -1.97 -13.75 0.18
C LEU A 43 -3.49 -13.88 0.29
N GLU A 44 -3.99 -15.05 0.69
CA GLU A 44 -5.43 -15.25 0.87
C GLU A 44 -6.02 -14.26 1.88
N GLU A 45 -5.35 -14.06 3.01
CA GLU A 45 -5.81 -13.10 4.02
C GLU A 45 -5.68 -11.65 3.55
N VAL A 46 -4.65 -11.32 2.75
CA VAL A 46 -4.51 -10.00 2.11
C VAL A 46 -5.70 -9.71 1.18
N PHE A 47 -6.12 -10.70 0.37
CA PHE A 47 -7.28 -10.54 -0.51
C PHE A 47 -8.57 -10.36 0.29
N ARG A 48 -8.82 -11.20 1.29
CA ARG A 48 -10.00 -11.09 2.17
C ARG A 48 -10.07 -9.74 2.88
N LEU A 49 -8.92 -9.24 3.36
CA LEU A 49 -8.84 -7.91 3.98
C LEU A 49 -9.25 -6.81 2.99
N GLY A 50 -8.77 -6.88 1.74
CA GLY A 50 -9.15 -5.95 0.67
C GLY A 50 -10.64 -6.01 0.32
N GLU A 51 -11.20 -7.21 0.17
CA GLU A 51 -12.62 -7.41 -0.12
C GLU A 51 -13.52 -6.85 0.99
N ARG A 52 -13.20 -7.17 2.26
CA ARG A 52 -13.92 -6.62 3.42
C ARG A 52 -13.90 -5.10 3.45
N PHE A 53 -12.78 -4.48 3.06
CA PHE A 53 -12.68 -3.03 2.99
C PHE A 53 -13.55 -2.45 1.86
N VAL A 54 -13.54 -3.05 0.68
CA VAL A 54 -14.38 -2.63 -0.46
C VAL A 54 -15.86 -2.75 -0.12
N ASP A 55 -16.28 -3.85 0.50
CA ASP A 55 -17.67 -4.06 0.91
C ASP A 55 -18.09 -3.07 2.00
N ALA A 56 -17.25 -2.87 3.02
CA ALA A 56 -17.51 -1.89 4.06
C ALA A 56 -17.62 -0.46 3.50
N ALA A 57 -16.72 -0.07 2.58
CA ALA A 57 -16.77 1.23 1.94
C ALA A 57 -18.03 1.41 1.08
N ARG A 58 -18.44 0.37 0.34
CA ARG A 58 -19.68 0.39 -0.46
C ARG A 58 -20.91 0.57 0.41
N SER A 59 -20.98 -0.09 1.56
CA SER A 59 -22.10 0.05 2.50
C SER A 59 -22.10 1.40 3.22
N TRP A 60 -20.92 1.90 3.62
CA TRP A 60 -20.80 3.12 4.41
C TRP A 60 -20.95 4.40 3.58
N ALA A 61 -20.33 4.44 2.40
CA ALA A 61 -20.34 5.61 1.52
C ALA A 61 -20.45 5.19 0.04
N PRO A 62 -21.68 4.97 -0.48
CA PRO A 62 -21.90 4.66 -1.88
C PRO A 62 -21.28 5.71 -2.83
N PRO A 63 -20.67 5.31 -3.96
CA PRO A 63 -20.59 3.95 -4.52
C PRO A 63 -19.53 3.04 -3.87
N GLY A 64 -18.78 3.55 -2.89
CA GLY A 64 -17.64 2.90 -2.26
C GLY A 64 -16.32 3.34 -2.88
N ILE A 65 -15.33 2.46 -2.84
CA ILE A 65 -14.01 2.72 -3.42
C ILE A 65 -14.04 2.43 -4.92
N LEU A 66 -13.72 3.45 -5.72
CA LEU A 66 -13.50 3.33 -7.15
C LEU A 66 -12.01 3.39 -7.46
N GLY A 67 -11.49 2.39 -8.16
CA GLY A 67 -10.08 2.32 -8.54
C GLY A 67 -9.16 1.90 -7.38
N PRO A 68 -7.90 2.40 -7.35
CA PRO A 68 -6.90 1.90 -6.41
C PRO A 68 -7.06 2.47 -5.01
N PHE A 69 -6.75 1.63 -4.03
CA PHE A 69 -6.58 2.01 -2.63
C PHE A 69 -5.36 1.29 -2.05
N CYS A 70 -4.94 1.69 -0.85
CA CYS A 70 -3.88 1.03 -0.11
C CYS A 70 -4.29 0.87 1.36
N LEU A 71 -4.20 -0.36 1.87
CA LEU A 71 -4.26 -0.66 3.28
C LEU A 71 -2.82 -0.82 3.78
N GLN A 72 -2.37 0.09 4.62
CA GLN A 72 -1.03 0.06 5.17
C GLN A 72 -1.03 -0.82 6.41
N THR A 73 -0.29 -1.93 6.33
CA THR A 73 -0.35 -3.00 7.31
C THR A 73 0.98 -3.26 7.99
N CYS A 74 0.91 -3.63 9.26
CA CYS A 74 1.96 -4.38 9.96
C CYS A 74 1.59 -5.86 9.93
N ILE A 75 2.59 -6.73 9.75
CA ILE A 75 2.42 -8.18 9.79
C ILE A 75 3.23 -8.71 10.97
N ASP A 76 2.59 -9.42 11.89
CA ASP A 76 3.28 -10.01 13.03
C ASP A 76 4.03 -11.32 12.64
N ARG A 77 4.64 -11.97 13.64
CA ARG A 77 5.39 -13.23 13.42
C ARG A 77 4.51 -14.36 12.90
N ASP A 78 3.24 -14.38 13.27
CA ASP A 78 2.28 -15.44 12.95
C ASP A 78 1.57 -15.17 11.62
N GLY A 79 1.78 -13.98 11.04
CA GLY A 79 1.20 -13.58 9.76
C GLY A 79 -0.10 -12.80 9.89
N HIS A 80 -0.48 -12.35 11.10
CA HIS A 80 -1.67 -11.53 11.28
C HIS A 80 -1.44 -10.10 10.79
N LEU A 81 -2.38 -9.59 10.01
CA LEU A 81 -2.34 -8.25 9.46
C LEU A 81 -3.09 -7.27 10.34
N THR A 82 -2.41 -6.18 10.72
CA THR A 82 -3.03 -5.03 11.40
C THR A 82 -2.94 -3.81 10.49
N VAL A 83 -4.08 -3.23 10.12
CA VAL A 83 -4.13 -1.98 9.36
C VAL A 83 -3.91 -0.81 10.31
N PHE A 84 -2.96 0.06 10.00
CA PHE A 84 -2.70 1.29 10.78
C PHE A 84 -3.03 2.57 10.02
N ASP A 85 -3.12 2.51 8.69
CA ASP A 85 -3.49 3.66 7.85
C ASP A 85 -4.13 3.19 6.54
N VAL A 86 -4.91 4.07 5.90
CA VAL A 86 -5.64 3.80 4.66
C VAL A 86 -5.51 4.96 3.70
N ALA A 87 -5.04 4.67 2.49
CA ALA A 87 -5.16 5.59 1.37
C ALA A 87 -6.32 5.15 0.45
N ALA A 88 -7.43 5.90 0.46
CA ALA A 88 -8.58 5.69 -0.43
C ALA A 88 -8.33 6.17 -1.88
N ARG A 89 -7.08 6.07 -2.34
CA ARG A 89 -6.59 6.48 -3.66
C ARG A 89 -5.26 5.76 -3.95
N ILE A 90 -4.66 6.07 -5.09
CA ILE A 90 -3.29 5.64 -5.40
C ILE A 90 -2.31 6.07 -4.29
N GLY A 91 -1.56 5.11 -3.77
CA GLY A 91 -0.52 5.32 -2.74
C GLY A 91 0.85 5.59 -3.37
N GLY A 92 1.69 6.38 -2.68
CA GLY A 92 3.04 6.73 -3.17
C GLY A 92 3.94 5.51 -3.41
N GLY A 93 3.69 4.40 -2.69
CA GLY A 93 4.41 3.14 -2.85
C GLY A 93 4.35 2.56 -4.26
N THR A 94 3.32 2.85 -5.03
CA THR A 94 3.21 2.33 -6.41
C THR A 94 4.24 2.93 -7.37
N ASN A 95 4.93 4.02 -6.97
CA ASN A 95 5.93 4.67 -7.81
C ASN A 95 7.12 3.77 -8.14
N VAL A 96 7.47 2.81 -7.27
CA VAL A 96 8.54 1.84 -7.56
C VAL A 96 8.18 0.88 -8.68
N HIS A 97 6.90 0.83 -9.09
CA HIS A 97 6.38 -0.05 -10.13
C HIS A 97 6.06 0.68 -11.43
N LEU A 98 6.43 1.95 -11.57
CA LEU A 98 6.06 2.76 -12.75
C LEU A 98 6.51 2.15 -14.07
N ALA A 99 7.77 1.74 -14.17
CA ALA A 99 8.35 1.20 -15.40
C ALA A 99 8.12 -0.31 -15.55
N LEU A 100 8.31 -1.07 -14.47
CA LEU A 100 8.36 -2.53 -14.53
C LEU A 100 7.07 -3.22 -14.07
N GLY A 101 6.15 -2.51 -13.41
CA GLY A 101 5.00 -3.09 -12.74
C GLY A 101 5.35 -3.89 -11.49
N HIS A 102 4.33 -4.31 -10.74
CA HIS A 102 4.49 -5.22 -9.60
C HIS A 102 4.37 -6.68 -10.07
N PRO A 103 5.14 -7.65 -9.52
CA PRO A 103 5.03 -9.07 -9.90
C PRO A 103 3.60 -9.61 -9.97
N TYR A 104 2.74 -9.30 -8.99
CA TYR A 104 1.33 -9.72 -8.99
C TYR A 104 0.53 -9.13 -10.17
N GLY A 105 0.67 -7.84 -10.44
CA GLY A 105 0.01 -7.20 -11.58
C GLY A 105 0.52 -7.75 -12.91
N ASN A 106 1.84 -7.95 -13.02
CA ASN A 106 2.47 -8.49 -14.22
C ASN A 106 2.01 -9.92 -14.51
N ALA A 107 1.87 -10.76 -13.49
CA ALA A 107 1.40 -12.12 -13.65
C ALA A 107 -0.05 -12.16 -14.16
N LEU A 108 -0.93 -11.33 -13.60
CA LEU A 108 -2.34 -11.25 -14.00
C LEU A 108 -2.51 -10.72 -15.44
N TRP A 109 -1.77 -9.66 -15.78
CA TRP A 109 -1.94 -8.94 -17.04
C TRP A 109 -0.96 -9.37 -18.15
N ARG A 110 0.00 -10.25 -17.83
CA ARG A 110 1.05 -10.72 -18.73
C ARG A 110 1.83 -9.57 -19.41
N ALA A 111 2.02 -8.47 -18.69
CA ALA A 111 2.71 -7.27 -19.15
C ALA A 111 3.15 -6.40 -17.96
N PRO A 112 4.16 -5.53 -18.10
CA PRO A 112 4.51 -4.54 -17.08
C PRO A 112 3.30 -3.68 -16.70
N MET A 113 2.71 -3.91 -15.54
CA MET A 113 1.46 -3.29 -15.11
C MET A 113 1.70 -2.48 -13.83
N SER A 114 1.86 -1.17 -14.01
CA SER A 114 1.82 -0.21 -12.91
C SER A 114 0.38 0.12 -12.52
N THR A 115 0.16 0.63 -11.31
CA THR A 115 -1.17 1.10 -10.88
C THR A 115 -1.69 2.21 -11.79
N GLY A 116 -0.83 3.13 -12.23
CA GLY A 116 -1.20 4.17 -13.20
C GLY A 116 -1.66 3.59 -14.55
N ARG A 117 -0.93 2.60 -15.08
CA ARG A 117 -1.33 1.87 -16.30
C ARG A 117 -2.66 1.15 -16.11
N ARG A 118 -2.90 0.58 -14.92
CA ARG A 118 -4.16 -0.10 -14.61
C ARG A 118 -5.35 0.86 -14.56
N ILE A 119 -5.18 2.07 -14.00
CA ILE A 119 -6.22 3.12 -14.02
C ILE A 119 -6.54 3.51 -15.46
N ALA A 120 -5.52 3.79 -16.28
CA ALA A 120 -5.73 4.16 -17.69
C ALA A 120 -6.44 3.04 -18.48
N LEU A 121 -6.12 1.78 -18.18
CA LEU A 121 -6.81 0.63 -18.77
C LEU A 121 -8.29 0.57 -18.37
N GLU A 122 -8.63 0.91 -17.12
CA GLU A 122 -10.03 0.95 -16.67
C GLU A 122 -10.81 2.05 -17.39
N ILE A 123 -10.23 3.24 -17.48
CA ILE A 123 -10.85 4.37 -18.19
C ILE A 123 -11.10 4.00 -19.65
N ARG A 124 -10.11 3.40 -20.32
CA ARG A 124 -10.27 2.99 -21.72
C ARG A 124 -11.41 1.98 -21.88
N ARG A 125 -11.47 0.95 -21.04
CA ARG A 125 -12.55 -0.06 -21.08
C ARG A 125 -13.91 0.56 -20.81
N ALA A 126 -14.03 1.42 -19.80
CA ALA A 126 -15.29 2.08 -19.49
C ALA A 126 -15.77 2.99 -20.63
N VAL A 127 -14.86 3.63 -21.38
CA VAL A 127 -15.21 4.37 -22.60
C VAL A 127 -15.66 3.43 -23.71
N GLU A 128 -14.90 2.37 -23.99
CA GLU A 128 -15.22 1.37 -25.01
C GLU A 128 -16.56 0.66 -24.75
N GLU A 129 -16.91 0.44 -23.49
CA GLU A 129 -18.16 -0.20 -23.05
C GLU A 129 -19.32 0.79 -22.82
N GLY A 130 -19.08 2.10 -22.93
CA GLY A 130 -20.11 3.12 -22.65
C GLY A 130 -20.51 3.22 -21.17
N ARG A 131 -19.64 2.82 -20.25
CA ARG A 131 -19.85 2.72 -18.79
C ARG A 131 -19.02 3.72 -17.98
N LEU A 132 -18.56 4.80 -18.61
CA LEU A 132 -17.71 5.80 -17.96
C LEU A 132 -18.33 6.37 -16.67
N THR A 133 -19.66 6.51 -16.64
CA THR A 133 -20.42 7.01 -15.47
C THR A 133 -20.31 6.14 -14.22
N GLU A 134 -19.85 4.89 -14.35
CA GLU A 134 -19.69 3.98 -13.21
C GLU A 134 -18.36 4.18 -12.46
N ILE A 135 -17.38 4.86 -13.08
CA ILE A 135 -16.02 4.99 -12.54
C ILE A 135 -15.62 6.46 -12.29
N VAL A 136 -16.54 7.39 -12.50
CA VAL A 136 -16.37 8.83 -12.23
C VAL A 136 -17.48 9.29 -11.29
N THR A 137 -17.19 10.30 -10.48
CA THR A 137 -18.12 10.91 -9.51
C THR A 137 -18.04 12.41 -9.60
#